data_AF-A0A7Z2T6A8-F1
#
_entry.id   AF-A0A7Z2T6A8-F1
#
_cell.length_a   1.000
_cell.length_b   1.000
_cell.length_c   1.000
_cell.angle_alpha   90.00
_cell.angle_beta   90.00
_cell.angle_gamma   90.00
#
_symmetry.space_group_name_H-M   'P 1'
#
loop_
_entity.id
_entity.type
_entity.pdbx_description
1 polymer ?
#
loop_
_entity_poly.entity_id
_entity_poly.type
_entity_poly.pdbx_seq_one_letter_code
_entity_poly.pdbx_strand_id
1 'polypeptide(L)'
;MSTSQLLLELSLIGSMLVITGYFLIRTYDKADDLGTKVQKILTGLLGAFMLMAGTVKFFDPFTTMFTTQIALSELPFPTLSRWAGQLGEMAAGTLLLLVMIGQSTLSKSVIDRVMQLSTLLTTVIMLVAVYVHLLPSVPAEVLPLQSKPPVMTLIILGLAWLNAFLYQRRR
;
A
#
# COMPACT_ATOMS: atom_id res chain seq x y z
N MET A 1 16.84 -16.83 -8.06
CA MET A 1 16.91 -15.38 -7.75
C MET A 1 18.35 -14.92 -7.97
N SER A 2 18.59 -13.87 -8.74
CA SER A 2 19.96 -13.36 -8.92
C SER A 2 20.39 -12.54 -7.69
N THR A 3 21.69 -12.52 -7.38
CA THR A 3 22.23 -11.75 -6.23
C THR A 3 21.88 -10.26 -6.32
N SER A 4 21.84 -9.70 -7.53
CA SER A 4 21.45 -8.30 -7.77
C SER A 4 19.98 -8.02 -7.42
N GLN A 5 19.08 -8.97 -7.71
CA GLN A 5 17.67 -8.86 -7.35
C GLN A 5 17.48 -8.89 -5.82
N LEU A 6 18.17 -9.80 -5.13
CA LEU A 6 18.13 -9.88 -3.67
C LEU A 6 18.62 -8.57 -3.02
N LEU A 7 19.71 -7.99 -3.52
CA LEU A 7 20.23 -6.71 -3.02
C LEU A 7 19.24 -5.57 -3.22
N LEU A 8 18.57 -5.51 -4.37
CA LEU A 8 17.54 -4.50 -4.64
C LEU A 8 16.35 -4.65 -3.67
N GLU A 9 15.82 -5.87 -3.52
CA GLU A 9 14.71 -6.16 -2.60
C GLU A 9 15.06 -5.80 -1.16
N LEU A 10 16.23 -6.22 -0.68
CA LEU A 10 16.71 -5.90 0.67
C LEU A 10 16.93 -4.40 0.86
N SER A 11 17.43 -3.68 -0.15
CA SER A 11 17.61 -2.23 -0.08
C SER A 11 16.28 -1.46 -0.01
N LEU A 12 15.27 -1.89 -0.78
CA LEU A 12 13.94 -1.30 -0.79
C LEU A 12 13.20 -1.58 0.52
N ILE A 13 13.22 -2.82 0.99
CA ILE A 13 12.61 -3.18 2.27
C ILE A 13 13.32 -2.46 3.42
N GLY A 14 14.66 -2.46 3.43
CA GLY A 14 15.47 -1.80 4.45
C GLY A 14 15.23 -0.31 4.52
N SER A 15 15.25 0.39 3.38
CA SER A 15 14.96 1.83 3.33
C SER A 15 13.55 2.14 3.80
N MET A 16 12.55 1.34 3.41
CA MET A 16 11.17 1.54 3.87
C MET A 16 11.00 1.30 5.37
N LEU A 17 11.66 0.30 5.94
CA LEU A 17 11.66 0.07 7.39
C LEU A 17 12.32 1.23 8.14
N VAL A 18 13.44 1.75 7.64
CA VAL A 18 14.13 2.90 8.23
C VAL A 18 13.26 4.16 8.17
N ILE A 19 12.67 4.47 7.02
CA ILE A 19 11.81 5.64 6.84
C ILE A 19 10.58 5.55 7.75
N THR A 20 9.91 4.39 7.75
CA THR A 20 8.72 4.17 8.59
C THR A 20 9.08 4.23 10.07
N GLY A 21 10.17 3.58 10.48
CA GLY A 21 10.66 3.60 11.85
C GLY A 21 11.03 5.00 12.32
N TYR A 22 11.74 5.78 11.50
CA TYR A 22 12.08 7.17 11.79
C TYR A 22 10.82 8.02 12.02
N PHE A 23 9.82 7.92 11.14
CA PHE A 23 8.59 8.68 11.30
C PHE A 23 7.77 8.22 12.50
N LEU A 24 7.75 6.93 12.82
CA LEU A 24 7.09 6.41 14.02
C LEU A 24 7.72 6.97 15.28
N ILE A 25 9.06 7.01 15.35
CA ILE A 25 9.78 7.63 16.47
C ILE A 25 9.48 9.12 16.55
N ARG A 26 9.49 9.83 15.41
CA ARG A 26 9.26 11.28 15.37
C ARG A 26 7.83 11.68 15.76
N THR A 27 6.84 10.87 15.42
CA THR A 27 5.42 11.13 15.68
C THR A 27 4.92 10.50 16.98
N TYR A 28 5.79 9.77 17.69
CA TYR A 28 5.50 9.17 18.98
C TYR A 28 5.28 10.26 20.03
N ASP A 29 4.11 10.20 20.67
CA ASP A 29 3.83 10.98 21.86
C ASP A 29 3.53 10.03 23.03
N LYS A 30 4.13 10.29 24.19
CA LYS A 30 3.85 9.52 25.41
C LYS A 30 2.39 9.71 25.84
N ALA A 31 1.82 10.89 25.59
CA ALA A 31 0.45 11.24 25.94
C ALA A 31 -0.61 10.57 25.05
N ASP A 32 -0.21 10.00 23.90
CA ASP A 32 -1.15 9.29 23.03
C ASP A 32 -1.78 8.09 23.76
N ASP A 33 -3.09 7.93 23.64
CA ASP A 33 -3.77 6.69 24.03
C ASP A 33 -3.33 5.52 23.14
N LEU A 34 -3.54 4.29 23.62
CA LEU A 34 -3.17 3.06 22.90
C LEU A 34 -3.72 3.07 21.46
N GLY A 35 -4.94 3.56 21.31
CA GLY A 35 -5.63 3.59 20.04
C GLY A 35 -5.01 4.55 19.03
N THR A 36 -4.60 5.74 19.47
CA THR A 36 -3.86 6.70 18.64
C THR A 36 -2.50 6.14 18.22
N LYS A 37 -1.80 5.46 19.15
CA LYS A 37 -0.54 4.76 18.83
C LYS A 37 -0.74 3.70 17.77
N VAL A 38 -1.76 2.85 17.91
CA VAL A 38 -2.10 1.82 16.92
C VAL A 38 -2.46 2.45 15.57
N GLN A 39 -3.23 3.54 15.56
CA GLN A 39 -3.61 4.24 14.33
C GLN A 39 -2.40 4.82 13.60
N LYS A 40 -1.46 5.45 14.31
CA LYS A 40 -0.20 5.97 13.74
C LYS A 40 0.65 4.84 13.15
N ILE A 41 0.78 3.72 13.87
CA ILE A 41 1.50 2.53 13.40
C ILE A 41 0.85 1.96 12.13
N LEU A 42 -0.47 1.76 12.13
CA LEU A 42 -1.18 1.25 10.97
C LEU A 42 -1.07 2.17 9.76
N THR A 43 -1.18 3.49 9.96
CA THR A 43 -1.02 4.48 8.89
C THR A 43 0.37 4.42 8.28
N GLY A 44 1.41 4.38 9.11
CA GLY A 44 2.79 4.27 8.65
C GLY A 44 3.05 2.97 7.90
N LEU A 45 2.66 1.82 8.47
CA LEU A 45 2.86 0.52 7.85
C LEU A 45 2.09 0.36 6.54
N LEU A 46 0.81 0.75 6.49
CA LEU A 46 0.02 0.73 5.26
C LEU A 46 0.60 1.67 4.21
N GLY A 47 0.96 2.90 4.62
CA GLY A 47 1.55 3.89 3.71
C GLY A 47 2.84 3.38 3.08
N ALA A 48 3.71 2.83 3.91
CA ALA A 48 4.98 2.24 3.48
C ALA A 48 4.77 1.01 2.57
N PHE A 49 3.87 0.10 2.96
CA PHE A 49 3.56 -1.10 2.19
C PHE A 49 3.03 -0.75 0.80
N MET A 50 2.04 0.13 0.71
CA MET A 50 1.44 0.55 -0.56
C MET A 50 2.46 1.26 -1.46
N LEU A 51 3.26 2.16 -0.89
CA LEU A 51 4.30 2.87 -1.65
C LEU A 51 5.36 1.90 -2.18
N MET A 52 5.79 0.95 -1.35
CA MET A 52 6.75 -0.09 -1.74
C MET A 52 6.18 -0.97 -2.85
N ALA A 53 4.93 -1.45 -2.70
CA ALA A 53 4.26 -2.30 -3.68
C ALA A 53 4.18 -1.66 -5.08
N GLY A 54 3.88 -0.37 -5.16
CA GLY A 54 3.90 0.36 -6.43
C GLY A 54 5.31 0.62 -6.96
N THR A 55 6.28 0.88 -6.08
CA THR A 55 7.66 1.19 -6.48
C THR A 55 8.41 -0.04 -7.01
N VAL A 56 8.26 -1.21 -6.37
CA VAL A 56 8.95 -2.43 -6.83
C VAL A 56 8.55 -2.83 -8.25
N LYS A 57 7.35 -2.47 -8.70
CA LYS A 57 6.84 -2.75 -10.05
C LYS A 57 7.57 -2.01 -11.17
N PHE A 58 8.51 -1.10 -10.87
CA PHE A 58 9.43 -0.51 -11.86
C PHE A 58 10.66 -1.38 -12.15
N PHE A 59 10.88 -2.43 -11.37
CA PHE A 59 12.07 -3.27 -11.46
C PHE A 59 11.69 -4.72 -11.73
N ASP A 60 12.51 -5.41 -12.52
CA ASP A 60 12.34 -6.84 -12.74
C ASP A 60 12.72 -7.67 -11.50
N PRO A 61 12.03 -8.80 -11.25
CA PRO A 61 11.01 -9.42 -12.09
C PRO A 61 9.59 -8.88 -11.89
N PHE A 62 9.37 -7.95 -10.94
CA PHE A 62 8.03 -7.46 -10.59
C PHE A 62 7.35 -6.73 -11.74
N THR A 63 8.10 -5.99 -12.56
CA THR A 63 7.56 -5.36 -13.79
C THR A 63 6.98 -6.41 -14.72
N THR A 64 7.74 -7.48 -14.99
CA THR A 64 7.31 -8.57 -15.87
C THR A 64 6.13 -9.35 -15.29
N MET A 65 6.15 -9.68 -13.99
CA MET A 65 5.05 -10.36 -13.31
C MET A 65 3.77 -9.53 -13.37
N PHE A 66 3.84 -8.25 -13.00
CA PHE A 66 2.67 -7.37 -12.99
C PHE A 66 2.13 -7.09 -14.40
N THR A 67 3.00 -6.95 -15.40
CA THR A 67 2.57 -6.78 -16.80
C THR A 67 1.84 -8.02 -17.31
N THR A 68 2.39 -9.21 -17.04
CA THR A 68 1.75 -10.49 -17.38
C THR A 68 0.42 -10.65 -16.65
N GLN A 69 0.37 -10.31 -15.36
CA GLN A 69 -0.85 -10.34 -14.56
C GLN A 69 -1.96 -9.47 -15.19
N ILE A 70 -1.64 -8.22 -15.56
CA ILE A 70 -2.61 -7.30 -16.16
C ILE A 70 -3.05 -7.76 -17.56
N ALA A 71 -2.14 -8.34 -18.35
CA ALA A 71 -2.48 -8.87 -19.68
C ALA A 71 -3.46 -10.05 -19.58
N LEU A 72 -3.34 -10.87 -18.53
CA LEU A 72 -4.21 -12.03 -18.29
C LEU A 72 -5.48 -11.70 -17.49
N SER A 73 -5.58 -10.50 -16.92
CA SER A 73 -6.67 -10.13 -16.02
C SER A 73 -7.91 -9.56 -16.72
N GLU A 74 -7.99 -9.61 -18.05
CA GLU A 74 -9.13 -9.15 -18.84
C GLU A 74 -9.56 -7.68 -18.56
N LEU A 75 -8.66 -6.88 -17.97
CA LEU A 75 -8.96 -5.49 -17.64
C LEU A 75 -9.01 -4.64 -18.91
N PRO A 76 -9.96 -3.68 -18.99
CA PRO A 76 -10.04 -2.79 -20.14
C PRO A 76 -8.82 -1.86 -20.17
N PHE A 77 -8.26 -1.65 -21.36
CA PHE A 77 -7.09 -0.82 -21.59
C PHE A 77 -5.85 -1.27 -20.78
N PRO A 78 -5.25 -2.45 -21.05
CA PRO A 78 -4.21 -3.06 -20.22
C PRO A 78 -3.04 -2.15 -19.87
N THR A 79 -2.57 -1.33 -20.82
CA THR A 79 -1.49 -0.35 -20.57
C THR A 79 -1.90 0.68 -19.52
N LEU A 80 -3.12 1.21 -19.61
CA LEU A 80 -3.64 2.16 -18.64
C LEU A 80 -3.89 1.48 -17.29
N SER A 81 -4.44 0.26 -17.27
CA SER A 81 -4.66 -0.50 -16.03
C SER A 81 -3.34 -0.76 -15.28
N ARG A 82 -2.28 -1.08 -16.01
CA ARG A 82 -0.94 -1.26 -15.44
C ARG A 82 -0.46 0.02 -14.74
N TRP A 83 -0.49 1.15 -15.45
CA TRP A 83 -0.09 2.43 -14.87
C TRP A 83 -0.99 2.86 -13.73
N ALA A 84 -2.31 2.67 -13.84
CA ALA A 84 -3.28 3.00 -12.81
C ALA A 84 -3.05 2.19 -11.53
N GLY A 85 -2.79 0.88 -11.64
CA GLY A 85 -2.48 0.04 -10.48
C GLY A 85 -1.17 0.47 -9.82
N GLN A 86 -0.11 0.64 -10.61
CA GLN A 86 1.22 0.99 -10.10
C GLN A 86 1.27 2.38 -9.45
N LEU A 87 0.79 3.42 -10.16
CA LEU A 87 0.78 4.79 -9.65
C LEU A 87 -0.29 4.97 -8.56
N GLY A 88 -1.40 4.24 -8.63
CA GLY A 88 -2.44 4.25 -7.62
C GLY A 88 -1.92 3.74 -6.26
N GLU A 89 -1.15 2.65 -6.25
CA GLU A 89 -0.52 2.14 -5.02
C GLU A 89 0.46 3.16 -4.43
N MET A 90 1.31 3.76 -5.27
CA MET A 90 2.23 4.80 -4.83
C MET A 90 1.49 6.00 -4.26
N ALA A 91 0.47 6.50 -4.95
CA ALA A 91 -0.33 7.64 -4.51
C ALA A 91 -1.03 7.34 -3.18
N ALA A 92 -1.65 6.16 -3.02
CA ALA A 92 -2.27 5.75 -1.76
C ALA A 92 -1.25 5.71 -0.63
N GLY A 93 -0.08 5.12 -0.89
CA GLY A 93 1.02 5.04 0.07
C GLY A 93 1.54 6.40 0.50
N THR A 94 1.82 7.28 -0.46
CA THR A 94 2.26 8.66 -0.20
C THR A 94 1.22 9.45 0.58
N LEU A 95 -0.07 9.34 0.23
CA LEU A 95 -1.14 10.05 0.96
C LEU A 95 -1.22 9.58 2.43
N LEU A 96 -1.10 8.28 2.71
CA LEU A 96 -1.05 7.77 4.08
C LEU A 96 0.18 8.29 4.85
N LEU A 97 1.35 8.32 4.22
CA LEU A 97 2.54 8.90 4.83
C LEU A 97 2.37 10.42 5.07
N LEU A 98 1.68 11.14 4.18
CA LEU A 98 1.32 12.54 4.38
C LEU A 98 0.37 12.73 5.57
N VAL A 99 -0.59 11.84 5.78
CA VAL A 99 -1.44 11.84 6.99
C VAL A 99 -0.59 11.69 8.24
N MET A 100 0.42 10.83 8.20
CA MET A 100 1.29 10.57 9.35
C MET A 100 2.17 11.77 9.71
N ILE A 101 2.80 12.42 8.72
CA ILE A 101 3.78 13.50 8.96
C ILE A 101 3.14 14.89 8.99
N GLY A 102 1.99 15.06 8.34
CA GLY A 102 1.36 16.36 8.10
C GLY A 102 0.42 16.81 9.21
N GLN A 103 0.20 16.01 10.26
CA GLN A 103 -0.79 16.34 11.32
C GLN A 103 -0.47 17.65 12.06
N SER A 104 0.81 18.02 12.16
CA SER A 104 1.24 19.25 12.85
C SER A 104 1.37 20.47 11.93
N THR A 105 1.37 20.29 10.61
CA THR A 105 1.65 21.36 9.63
C THR A 105 0.46 21.71 8.76
N LEU A 106 -0.43 20.75 8.48
CA LEU A 106 -1.59 20.93 7.61
C LEU A 106 -2.86 21.11 8.43
N SER A 107 -3.84 21.79 7.84
CA SER A 107 -5.15 21.95 8.49
C SER A 107 -5.86 20.60 8.67
N LYS A 108 -6.63 20.47 9.75
CA LYS A 108 -7.42 19.26 10.05
C LYS A 108 -8.28 18.83 8.85
N SER A 109 -8.93 19.79 8.19
CA SER A 109 -9.77 19.53 6.99
C SER A 109 -9.00 18.92 5.82
N VAL A 110 -7.74 19.31 5.62
CA VAL A 110 -6.89 18.74 4.57
C VAL A 110 -6.49 17.31 4.92
N ILE A 111 -5.94 17.07 6.12
CA ILE A 111 -5.55 15.72 6.56
C ILE A 111 -6.74 14.76 6.52
N ASP A 112 -7.91 15.25 6.90
CA ASP A 112 -9.17 14.55 6.84
C ASP A 112 -9.54 14.06 5.44
N ARG A 113 -9.42 14.93 4.43
CA ARG A 113 -9.66 14.58 3.03
C ARG A 113 -8.58 13.63 2.51
N VAL A 114 -7.32 13.86 2.87
CA VAL A 114 -6.19 12.99 2.48
C VAL A 114 -6.39 11.57 3.03
N MET A 115 -6.81 11.43 4.30
CA MET A 115 -7.09 10.14 4.90
C MET A 115 -8.23 9.43 4.16
N GLN A 116 -9.36 10.11 3.92
CA GLN A 116 -10.49 9.55 3.17
C GLN A 116 -10.11 9.13 1.75
N LEU A 117 -9.36 9.97 1.03
CA LEU A 117 -8.90 9.69 -0.33
C LEU A 117 -7.96 8.49 -0.35
N SER A 118 -7.04 8.41 0.61
CA SER A 118 -6.11 7.28 0.72
C SER A 118 -6.82 5.96 1.02
N THR A 119 -7.83 5.96 1.89
CA THR A 119 -8.67 4.79 2.18
C THR A 119 -9.50 4.37 0.97
N LEU A 120 -10.12 5.33 0.27
CA LEU A 120 -10.89 5.05 -0.94
C LEU A 120 -9.99 4.45 -2.01
N LEU A 121 -8.84 5.06 -2.28
CA LEU A 121 -7.91 4.60 -3.30
C LEU A 121 -7.38 3.21 -2.97
N THR A 122 -6.96 2.97 -1.72
CA THR A 122 -6.55 1.63 -1.26
C THR A 122 -7.66 0.61 -1.42
N THR A 123 -8.90 0.97 -1.08
CA THR A 123 -10.07 0.09 -1.24
C THR A 123 -10.27 -0.30 -2.70
N VAL A 124 -10.27 0.65 -3.62
CA VAL A 124 -10.43 0.38 -5.05
C VAL A 124 -9.32 -0.54 -5.56
N ILE A 125 -8.07 -0.26 -5.22
CA ILE A 125 -6.92 -1.09 -5.62
C ILE A 125 -7.05 -2.52 -5.08
N MET A 126 -7.38 -2.68 -3.79
CA MET A 126 -7.53 -3.99 -3.19
C MET A 126 -8.70 -4.77 -3.79
N LEU A 127 -9.83 -4.12 -4.12
CA LEU A 127 -10.95 -4.78 -4.79
C LEU A 127 -10.59 -5.25 -6.20
N VAL A 128 -9.87 -4.42 -6.97
CA VAL A 128 -9.35 -4.83 -8.29
C VAL A 128 -8.37 -5.99 -8.12
N ALA A 129 -7.47 -5.95 -7.14
CA ALA A 129 -6.55 -7.04 -6.86
C ALA A 129 -7.28 -8.34 -6.48
N VAL A 130 -8.35 -8.29 -5.67
CA VAL A 130 -9.21 -9.45 -5.39
C VAL A 130 -9.80 -10.01 -6.68
N TYR A 131 -10.37 -9.15 -7.54
CA TYR A 131 -10.90 -9.58 -8.84
C TYR A 131 -9.84 -10.31 -9.67
N VAL A 132 -8.65 -9.72 -9.82
CA VAL A 132 -7.52 -10.30 -10.57
C VAL A 132 -7.09 -11.66 -10.00
N HIS A 133 -7.03 -11.80 -8.67
CA HIS A 133 -6.67 -13.07 -8.00
C HIS A 133 -7.70 -14.18 -8.22
N LEU A 134 -8.98 -13.83 -8.39
CA LEU A 134 -10.07 -14.80 -8.56
C LEU A 134 -10.22 -15.26 -10.02
N LEU A 135 -9.61 -14.57 -10.98
CA LEU A 135 -9.66 -14.96 -12.39
C LEU A 135 -8.88 -16.25 -12.65
N PRO A 136 -9.48 -17.27 -13.31
CA PRO A 136 -8.79 -18.51 -13.63
C PRO A 136 -7.59 -18.31 -14.56
N SER A 137 -7.69 -17.34 -15.48
CA SER A 137 -6.68 -16.98 -16.49
C SER A 137 -5.40 -16.42 -15.87
N VAL A 138 -5.44 -15.92 -14.63
CA VAL A 138 -4.28 -15.39 -13.93
C VAL A 138 -3.64 -16.53 -13.10
N PRO A 139 -2.44 -16.99 -13.47
CA PRO A 139 -1.79 -18.11 -12.80
C PRO A 139 -1.09 -17.62 -11.51
N ALA A 140 -0.81 -18.52 -10.57
CA ALA A 140 -0.31 -18.11 -9.26
C ALA A 140 1.10 -17.49 -9.34
N GLU A 141 1.90 -17.90 -10.31
CA GLU A 141 3.30 -17.55 -10.51
C GLU A 141 3.52 -16.05 -10.77
N VAL A 142 2.50 -15.34 -11.26
CA VAL A 142 2.53 -13.90 -11.51
C VAL A 142 1.89 -13.08 -10.39
N LEU A 143 1.34 -13.74 -9.37
CA LEU A 143 0.71 -13.11 -8.22
C LEU A 143 1.75 -12.82 -7.12
N PRO A 144 1.52 -11.80 -6.29
CA PRO A 144 2.32 -11.57 -5.09
C PRO A 144 2.38 -12.84 -4.22
N LEU A 145 3.58 -13.20 -3.76
CA LEU A 145 3.86 -14.40 -2.95
C LEU A 145 3.47 -15.73 -3.61
N GLN A 146 3.21 -15.73 -4.92
CA GLN A 146 2.78 -16.89 -5.69
C GLN A 146 1.54 -17.59 -5.11
N SER A 147 0.66 -16.82 -4.44
CA SER A 147 -0.53 -17.34 -3.77
C SER A 147 -1.79 -16.95 -4.53
N LYS A 148 -2.58 -17.95 -4.91
CA LYS A 148 -3.83 -17.73 -5.66
C LYS A 148 -4.93 -17.09 -4.80
N PRO A 149 -5.27 -17.60 -3.61
CA PRO A 149 -6.26 -16.97 -2.76
C PRO A 149 -5.81 -15.55 -2.32
N PRO A 150 -6.67 -14.51 -2.42
CA PRO A 150 -6.31 -13.12 -2.13
C PRO A 150 -6.27 -12.81 -0.63
N VAL A 151 -5.71 -13.70 0.20
CA VAL A 151 -5.71 -13.56 1.66
C VAL A 151 -4.98 -12.30 2.10
N MET A 152 -3.77 -12.05 1.55
CA MET A 152 -3.02 -10.84 1.89
C MET A 152 -3.78 -9.57 1.46
N THR A 153 -4.35 -9.57 0.26
CA THR A 153 -5.17 -8.46 -0.25
C THR A 153 -6.34 -8.14 0.67
N LEU A 154 -7.05 -9.16 1.16
CA LEU A 154 -8.15 -8.99 2.10
C LEU A 154 -7.70 -8.49 3.48
N ILE A 155 -6.53 -8.94 3.96
CA ILE A 155 -5.93 -8.42 5.19
C ILE A 155 -5.58 -6.94 5.03
N ILE A 156 -4.92 -6.53 3.94
CA ILE A 156 -4.59 -5.12 3.70
C ILE A 156 -5.86 -4.26 3.61
N LEU A 157 -6.89 -4.76 2.92
CA LEU A 157 -8.19 -4.09 2.87
C LEU A 157 -8.79 -3.91 4.28
N GLY A 158 -8.81 -4.98 5.08
CA GLY A 158 -9.29 -4.94 6.46
C GLY A 158 -8.51 -3.96 7.33
N LEU A 159 -7.17 -3.96 7.22
CA LEU A 159 -6.30 -3.03 7.94
C LEU A 159 -6.53 -1.57 7.50
N ALA A 160 -6.76 -1.31 6.22
CA ALA A 160 -7.07 0.01 5.70
C ALA A 160 -8.38 0.57 6.29
N TRP A 161 -9.42 -0.25 6.36
CA TRP A 161 -10.69 0.12 6.99
C TRP A 161 -10.59 0.24 8.51
N LEU A 162 -9.84 -0.64 9.17
CA LEU A 162 -9.55 -0.51 10.60
C LEU A 162 -8.82 0.81 10.88
N ASN A 163 -7.82 1.17 10.07
CA ASN A 163 -7.11 2.43 10.21
C ASN A 163 -8.04 3.63 10.03
N ALA A 164 -8.91 3.61 9.01
CA ALA A 164 -9.90 4.65 8.77
C ALA A 164 -10.90 4.78 9.94
N PHE A 165 -11.41 3.66 10.44
CA PHE A 165 -12.30 3.63 11.60
C PHE A 165 -11.64 4.23 12.85
N LEU A 166 -10.40 3.81 13.13
CA LEU A 166 -9.62 4.31 14.26
C LEU A 166 -9.31 5.80 14.13
N TYR A 167 -9.04 6.29 12.92
CA TYR A 167 -8.85 7.71 12.64
C TYR A 167 -10.14 8.50 12.90
N GLN A 168 -11.27 8.01 12.40
CA GLN A 168 -12.55 8.72 12.44
C GLN A 168 -13.16 8.75 13.84
N ARG A 169 -12.96 7.70 14.65
CA ARG A 169 -13.40 7.64 16.05
C ARG A 169 -12.68 8.66 16.95
N ARG A 170 -11.52 9.16 16.53
CA ARG A 170 -10.66 10.07 17.31
C ARG A 170 -10.63 11.49 16.75
N ARG A 171 -11.50 11.81 15.80
CA ARG A 171 -11.76 13.18 15.38
C ARG A 171 -12.43 13.99 16.47
#